data_AF-A0A1D8GUY3-F1
#
_entry.id   AF-A0A1D8GUY3-F1
#
_cell.length_a   1.000
_cell.length_b   1.000
_cell.length_c   1.000
_cell.angle_alpha   90.00
_cell.angle_beta   90.00
_cell.angle_gamma   90.00
#
_symmetry.space_group_name_H-M   'P 1'
#
loop_
_entity.id
_entity.type
_entity.pdbx_description
1 polymer ?
#
loop_
_entity_poly.entity_id
_entity_poly.type
_entity_poly.pdbx_seq_one_letter_code
_entity_poly.pdbx_strand_id
1 'polypeptide(L)'
;MASMAETNEADGRYLISLNKISKDRFLNVGPLKPENDQLIDISGESMVLLKDESAYIEPHDIILVRRDIIEPHAVDRVRLEEHPEAVTQSSITRDGNRVTVRLTATAPVFGLQEVEVNEGDEVTFIVTNTDDISDLAHGFAISNYNIQM
;
A
#
# COMPACT_ATOMS: atom_id res chain seq x y z
N MET A 1 -9.61 -2.53 -20.44
CA MET A 1 -10.06 -1.13 -20.40
C MET A 1 -9.10 -0.24 -21.20
N ALA A 2 -9.62 0.81 -21.86
CA ALA A 2 -8.79 1.75 -22.64
C ALA A 2 -8.52 3.06 -21.86
N SER A 3 -7.45 3.76 -22.20
CA SER A 3 -7.05 5.03 -21.55
C SER A 3 -8.16 6.07 -21.61
N MET A 4 -8.50 6.65 -20.45
CA MET A 4 -9.54 7.65 -20.25
C MET A 4 -10.96 7.23 -20.71
N ALA A 5 -11.20 5.95 -21.02
CA ALA A 5 -12.41 5.50 -21.72
C ALA A 5 -13.69 5.54 -20.88
N GLU A 6 -13.58 5.60 -19.55
CA GLU A 6 -14.72 5.80 -18.64
C GLU A 6 -15.00 7.28 -18.35
N THR A 7 -14.49 8.17 -19.21
CA THR A 7 -14.72 9.61 -19.14
C THR A 7 -15.15 10.15 -20.51
N ASN A 8 -15.54 11.42 -20.57
CA ASN A 8 -15.77 12.13 -21.84
C ASN A 8 -14.47 12.54 -22.56
N GLU A 9 -13.31 12.20 -22.01
CA GLU A 9 -11.98 12.53 -22.53
C GLU A 9 -11.21 11.28 -23.03
N ALA A 10 -11.94 10.24 -23.48
CA ALA A 10 -11.35 9.04 -24.07
C ALA A 10 -10.35 9.41 -25.17
N ASP A 11 -9.10 8.95 -25.05
CA ASP A 11 -7.99 9.42 -25.89
C ASP A 11 -7.57 8.44 -26.99
N GLY A 12 -8.06 7.20 -26.94
CA GLY A 12 -7.80 6.17 -27.95
C GLY A 12 -6.33 5.79 -28.09
N ARG A 13 -5.52 5.87 -27.01
CA ARG A 13 -4.08 5.59 -27.08
C ARG A 13 -3.70 4.18 -26.68
N TYR A 14 -4.17 3.74 -25.51
CA TYR A 14 -3.80 2.45 -24.93
C TYR A 14 -5.03 1.63 -24.55
N LEU A 15 -4.91 0.32 -24.68
CA LEU A 15 -5.86 -0.67 -24.20
C LEU A 15 -5.11 -1.70 -23.35
N ILE A 16 -5.68 -2.07 -22.21
CA ILE A 16 -5.24 -3.26 -21.47
C ILE A 16 -6.32 -4.33 -21.55
N SER A 17 -5.92 -5.54 -21.97
CA SER A 17 -6.75 -6.75 -21.97
C SER A 17 -6.32 -7.68 -20.84
N LEU A 18 -7.23 -7.94 -19.90
CA LEU A 18 -6.99 -8.79 -18.72
C LEU A 18 -7.35 -10.25 -19.06
N ASN A 19 -6.35 -11.07 -19.43
CA ASN A 19 -6.59 -12.45 -19.84
C ASN A 19 -6.42 -13.42 -18.67
N LYS A 20 -7.43 -14.27 -18.47
CA LYS A 20 -7.53 -15.16 -17.31
C LYS A 20 -6.60 -16.37 -17.34
N ILE A 21 -6.01 -16.68 -18.49
CA ILE A 21 -5.20 -17.90 -18.66
C ILE A 21 -3.93 -17.54 -19.45
N SER A 22 -2.79 -17.48 -18.77
CA SER A 22 -1.49 -17.12 -19.38
C SER A 22 -0.77 -18.26 -20.10
N LYS A 23 -1.12 -19.53 -19.84
CA LYS A 23 -0.51 -20.72 -20.48
C LYS A 23 1.02 -20.68 -20.56
N ASP A 24 1.54 -20.51 -21.77
CA ASP A 24 2.94 -20.59 -22.19
C ASP A 24 3.57 -19.20 -22.40
N ARG A 25 2.87 -18.11 -22.05
CA ARG A 25 3.36 -16.74 -22.20
C ARG A 25 4.52 -16.40 -21.26
N PHE A 26 4.63 -17.10 -20.14
CA PHE A 26 5.64 -16.86 -19.09
C PHE A 26 6.39 -18.14 -18.72
N LEU A 27 7.46 -17.98 -17.94
CA LEU A 27 8.17 -19.12 -17.34
C LEU A 27 7.22 -19.99 -16.51
N ASN A 28 7.45 -21.31 -16.56
CA ASN A 28 6.62 -22.26 -15.84
C ASN A 28 6.87 -22.19 -14.32
N VAL A 29 5.95 -21.58 -13.58
CA VAL A 29 6.00 -21.43 -12.11
C VAL A 29 5.17 -22.46 -11.32
N GLY A 30 4.85 -23.61 -11.93
CA GLY A 30 4.04 -24.66 -11.30
C GLY A 30 2.55 -24.59 -11.68
N PRO A 31 1.66 -25.28 -10.92
CA PRO A 31 0.26 -25.47 -11.30
C PRO A 31 -0.58 -24.19 -11.30
N LEU A 32 -0.33 -23.28 -10.35
CA LEU A 32 -0.97 -21.96 -10.32
C LEU A 32 -0.19 -21.04 -11.24
N LYS A 33 -0.84 -20.59 -12.33
CA LYS A 33 -0.28 -19.64 -13.28
C LYS A 33 -0.73 -18.24 -12.94
N PRO A 34 0.09 -17.20 -13.22
CA PRO A 34 -0.40 -15.84 -13.20
C PRO A 34 -1.40 -15.62 -14.34
N GLU A 35 -2.18 -14.56 -14.24
CA GLU A 35 -2.95 -14.00 -15.36
C GLU A 35 -2.02 -13.27 -16.35
N ASN A 36 -2.56 -12.85 -17.49
CA ASN A 36 -1.80 -12.12 -18.52
C ASN A 36 -2.50 -10.80 -18.89
N ASP A 37 -1.99 -9.71 -18.33
CA ASP A 37 -2.44 -8.36 -18.62
C ASP A 37 -1.66 -7.82 -19.82
N GLN A 38 -2.36 -7.64 -20.93
CA GLN A 38 -1.74 -7.27 -22.20
C GLN A 38 -1.92 -5.80 -22.50
N LEU A 39 -0.82 -5.04 -22.55
CA LEU A 39 -0.82 -3.65 -23.01
C LEU A 39 -0.77 -3.61 -24.54
N ILE A 40 -1.73 -2.92 -25.13
CA ILE A 40 -1.95 -2.82 -26.56
C ILE A 40 -1.98 -1.34 -26.94
N ASP A 41 -1.17 -0.96 -27.93
CA ASP A 41 -1.27 0.35 -28.60
C ASP A 41 -2.46 0.32 -29.55
N ILE A 42 -3.36 1.28 -29.39
CA ILE A 42 -4.55 1.45 -30.23
C ILE A 42 -4.58 2.83 -30.90
N SER A 43 -3.46 3.56 -30.90
CA SER A 43 -3.35 4.91 -31.47
C SER A 43 -3.28 4.96 -33.00
N GLY A 44 -2.93 3.84 -33.65
CA GLY A 44 -2.83 3.71 -35.10
C GLY A 44 -4.05 3.03 -35.75
N GLU A 45 -3.93 2.72 -37.05
CA GLU A 45 -4.99 2.02 -37.80
C GLU A 45 -5.19 0.56 -37.36
N SER A 46 -4.19 -0.03 -36.71
CA SER A 46 -4.19 -1.43 -36.26
C SER A 46 -3.68 -1.54 -34.84
N MET A 47 -4.28 -2.44 -34.06
CA MET A 47 -3.85 -2.72 -32.70
C MET A 47 -2.49 -3.41 -32.68
N VAL A 48 -1.57 -2.94 -31.84
CA VAL A 48 -0.23 -3.53 -31.69
C VAL A 48 -0.04 -3.96 -30.24
N LEU A 49 0.18 -5.27 -30.02
CA LEU A 49 0.56 -5.78 -28.70
C LEU A 49 1.95 -5.24 -28.34
N LEU A 50 2.04 -4.45 -27.27
CA LEU A 50 3.29 -3.88 -26.78
C LEU A 50 3.95 -4.75 -25.72
N LYS A 51 3.14 -5.31 -24.81
CA LYS A 51 3.67 -6.01 -23.64
C LYS A 51 2.66 -7.01 -23.08
N ASP A 52 3.17 -8.16 -22.67
CA ASP A 52 2.51 -9.07 -21.73
C ASP A 52 3.08 -8.83 -20.33
N GLU A 53 2.21 -8.69 -19.33
CA GLU A 53 2.57 -8.55 -17.92
C GLU A 53 1.88 -9.65 -17.12
N SER A 54 2.64 -10.34 -16.26
CA SER A 54 2.08 -11.31 -15.34
C SER A 54 1.40 -10.60 -14.18
N ALA A 55 0.14 -10.92 -13.90
CA ALA A 55 -0.58 -10.43 -12.73
C ALA A 55 -0.83 -11.56 -11.72
N TYR A 56 -0.88 -11.22 -10.43
CA TYR A 56 -1.18 -12.16 -9.35
C TYR A 56 -2.53 -11.83 -8.73
N ILE A 57 -3.36 -12.86 -8.56
CA ILE A 57 -4.76 -12.80 -8.08
C ILE A 57 -5.66 -12.03 -9.05
N GLU A 58 -5.80 -12.59 -10.26
CA GLU A 58 -6.89 -12.36 -11.20
C GLU A 58 -7.53 -10.96 -11.19
N PRO A 59 -6.83 -9.89 -11.61
CA PRO A 59 -7.45 -8.59 -11.76
C PRO A 59 -8.70 -8.68 -12.65
N HIS A 60 -9.81 -8.16 -12.16
CA HIS A 60 -11.11 -8.24 -12.84
C HIS A 60 -11.35 -7.06 -13.76
N ASP A 61 -10.93 -5.87 -13.33
CA ASP A 61 -11.10 -4.64 -14.08
C ASP A 61 -10.02 -3.63 -13.67
N ILE A 62 -9.83 -2.61 -14.51
CA ILE A 62 -8.90 -1.51 -14.26
C ILE A 62 -9.43 -0.22 -14.88
N ILE A 63 -8.94 0.92 -14.39
CA ILE A 63 -9.10 2.22 -15.04
C ILE A 63 -7.73 2.84 -15.32
N LEU A 64 -7.64 3.57 -16.43
CA LEU A 64 -6.43 4.24 -16.88
C LEU A 64 -6.70 5.75 -16.92
N VAL A 65 -6.11 6.49 -16.00
CA VAL A 65 -6.28 7.94 -15.85
C VAL A 65 -4.98 8.68 -16.15
N ARG A 66 -5.08 9.88 -16.72
CA ARG A 66 -3.90 10.73 -16.92
C ARG A 66 -3.33 11.18 -15.56
N ARG A 67 -2.01 11.31 -15.52
CA ARG A 67 -1.27 11.74 -14.33
C ARG A 67 -1.75 13.09 -13.78
N ASP A 68 -2.04 14.04 -14.66
CA ASP A 68 -2.44 15.41 -14.30
C ASP A 68 -3.77 15.48 -13.52
N ILE A 69 -4.58 14.43 -13.57
CA ILE A 69 -5.81 14.31 -12.79
C ILE A 69 -5.50 13.88 -11.34
N ILE A 70 -4.49 13.06 -11.12
CA ILE A 70 -4.16 12.49 -9.80
C ILE A 70 -3.13 13.34 -9.05
N GLU A 71 -2.10 13.84 -9.74
CA GLU A 71 -0.97 14.56 -9.13
C GLU A 71 -1.41 15.70 -8.18
N PRO A 72 -2.40 16.55 -8.51
CA PRO A 72 -2.82 17.64 -7.61
C PRO A 72 -3.43 17.18 -6.28
N HIS A 73 -3.80 15.91 -6.18
CA HIS A 73 -4.40 15.30 -4.99
C HIS A 73 -3.45 14.35 -4.25
N ALA A 74 -2.26 14.10 -4.81
CA ALA A 74 -1.27 13.25 -4.17
C ALA A 74 -0.63 13.99 -2.98
N VAL A 75 -0.62 13.34 -1.82
CA VAL A 75 0.14 13.80 -0.65
C VAL A 75 1.49 13.07 -0.61
N ASP A 76 2.55 13.81 -0.30
CA ASP A 76 3.93 13.32 -0.23
C ASP A 76 4.22 12.54 1.07
N ARG A 77 3.41 12.74 2.10
CA ARG A 77 3.38 11.91 3.31
C ARG A 77 2.03 11.94 4.00
N VAL A 78 1.74 10.88 4.75
CA VAL A 78 0.65 10.89 5.73
C VAL A 78 1.11 11.69 6.95
N ARG A 79 0.31 12.67 7.36
CA ARG A 79 0.60 13.52 8.52
C ARG A 79 0.05 12.91 9.79
N LEU A 80 0.76 11.92 10.33
CA LEU A 80 0.33 11.21 11.55
C LEU A 80 0.18 12.16 12.75
N GLU A 81 0.91 13.28 12.76
CA GLU A 81 0.80 14.31 13.79
C GLU A 81 -0.57 15.01 13.85
N GLU A 82 -1.38 14.90 12.80
CA GLU A 82 -2.74 15.47 12.75
C GLU A 82 -3.80 14.53 13.33
N HIS A 83 -3.45 13.27 13.62
CA HIS A 83 -4.39 12.32 14.21
C HIS A 83 -4.74 12.71 15.67
N PRO A 84 -6.01 12.59 16.12
CA PRO A 84 -6.39 12.99 17.49
C PRO A 84 -5.64 12.27 18.62
N GLU A 85 -5.10 11.08 18.33
CA GLU A 85 -4.32 10.28 19.29
C GLU A 85 -2.80 10.41 19.12
N ALA A 86 -2.33 11.26 18.21
CA ALA A 86 -0.90 11.47 18.00
C ALA A 86 -0.22 11.97 19.27
N VAL A 87 1.02 11.54 19.49
CA VAL A 87 1.84 12.00 20.62
C VAL A 87 3.18 12.56 20.17
N THR A 88 3.67 13.54 20.92
CA THR A 88 5.02 14.10 20.78
C THR A 88 5.97 13.62 21.86
N GLN A 89 5.46 12.88 22.85
CA GLN A 89 6.24 12.29 23.93
C GLN A 89 5.72 10.89 24.23
N SER A 90 6.64 9.96 24.48
CA SER A 90 6.26 8.59 24.80
C SER A 90 5.81 8.46 26.27
N SER A 91 4.79 7.64 26.52
CA SER A 91 4.25 7.41 27.86
C SER A 91 3.56 6.05 27.98
N ILE A 92 3.43 5.55 29.21
CA ILE A 92 2.69 4.34 29.53
C ILE A 92 1.63 4.72 30.58
N THR A 93 0.36 4.43 30.29
CA THR A 93 -0.73 4.57 31.26
C THR A 93 -1.36 3.22 31.56
N ARG A 94 -1.79 3.03 32.81
CA ARG A 94 -2.41 1.79 33.28
C ARG A 94 -3.76 2.08 33.92
N ASP A 95 -4.78 1.36 33.49
CA ASP A 95 -6.11 1.33 34.08
C ASP A 95 -6.49 -0.13 34.36
N GLY A 96 -6.19 -0.59 35.58
CA GLY A 96 -6.29 -2.00 35.94
C GLY A 96 -5.35 -2.89 35.09
N ASN A 97 -5.94 -3.82 34.34
CA ASN A 97 -5.23 -4.72 33.42
C ASN A 97 -5.08 -4.14 32.00
N ARG A 98 -5.57 -2.92 31.74
CA ARG A 98 -5.38 -2.24 30.45
C ARG A 98 -4.15 -1.36 30.50
N VAL A 99 -3.27 -1.54 29.52
CA VAL A 99 -2.02 -0.79 29.38
C VAL A 99 -2.02 -0.08 28.04
N THR A 100 -2.04 1.25 28.06
CA THR A 100 -1.90 2.05 26.84
C THR A 100 -0.48 2.59 26.75
N VAL A 101 0.23 2.17 25.72
CA VAL A 101 1.59 2.59 25.41
C VAL A 101 1.53 3.59 24.25
N ARG A 102 1.84 4.84 24.54
CA ARG A 102 1.96 5.89 23.51
C ARG A 102 3.45 6.03 23.17
N LEU A 103 3.82 5.78 21.93
CA LEU A 103 5.19 5.78 21.43
C LEU A 103 5.38 6.83 20.35
N THR A 104 6.46 7.58 20.46
CA THR A 104 7.04 8.33 19.34
C THR A 104 8.02 7.43 18.59
N ALA A 105 8.10 7.58 17.28
CA ALA A 105 9.09 6.91 16.44
C ALA A 105 9.77 7.94 15.55
N THR A 106 11.06 8.15 15.77
CA THR A 106 11.92 8.97 14.90
C THR A 106 13.13 8.13 14.56
N ALA A 107 13.41 7.93 13.27
CA ALA A 107 14.46 7.02 12.84
C ALA A 107 15.81 7.35 13.52
N PRO A 108 16.53 6.37 14.10
CA PRO A 108 16.28 4.92 14.07
C PRO A 108 15.66 4.36 15.38
N VAL A 109 15.03 5.19 16.21
CA VAL A 109 14.66 4.82 17.59
C VAL A 109 13.19 5.03 17.90
N PHE A 110 12.63 4.12 18.71
CA PHE A 110 11.40 4.39 19.46
C PHE A 110 11.70 5.21 20.71
N GLY A 111 10.74 6.04 21.11
CA GLY A 111 10.85 6.86 22.32
C GLY A 111 10.84 6.06 23.63
N LEU A 112 10.43 4.79 23.60
CA LEU A 112 10.68 3.80 24.66
C LEU A 112 11.37 2.58 24.06
N GLN A 113 12.41 2.10 24.74
CA GLN A 113 13.14 0.90 24.33
C GLN A 113 12.59 -0.37 24.99
N GLU A 114 11.94 -0.22 26.15
CA GLU A 114 11.37 -1.31 26.93
C GLU A 114 10.01 -0.88 27.48
N VAL A 115 9.07 -1.82 27.53
CA VAL A 115 7.73 -1.65 28.10
C VAL A 115 7.45 -2.88 28.95
N GLU A 116 7.29 -2.68 30.26
CA GLU A 116 6.98 -3.76 31.20
C GLU A 116 5.46 -3.89 31.38
N VAL A 117 4.96 -5.11 31.25
CA VAL A 117 3.54 -5.48 31.44
C VAL A 117 3.44 -6.76 32.24
N ASN A 118 2.25 -7.05 32.76
CA ASN A 118 1.95 -8.29 33.45
C ASN A 118 1.32 -9.31 32.49
N GLU A 119 1.49 -10.59 32.79
CA GLU A 119 0.74 -11.64 32.11
C GLU A 119 -0.77 -11.39 32.27
N GLY A 120 -1.49 -11.42 31.14
CA GLY A 120 -2.93 -11.15 31.08
C GLY A 120 -3.32 -9.68 30.88
N ASP A 121 -2.35 -8.75 30.77
CA ASP A 121 -2.64 -7.37 30.39
C ASP A 121 -3.20 -7.27 28.95
N GLU A 122 -4.19 -6.40 28.77
CA GLU A 122 -4.66 -5.93 27.47
C GLU A 122 -3.83 -4.71 27.08
N VAL A 123 -2.92 -4.87 26.11
CA VAL A 123 -1.95 -3.83 25.75
C VAL A 123 -2.31 -3.18 24.41
N THR A 124 -2.47 -1.86 24.43
CA THR A 124 -2.70 -1.04 23.23
C THR A 124 -1.48 -0.18 22.94
N PHE A 125 -0.87 -0.36 21.77
CA PHE A 125 0.20 0.50 21.29
C PHE A 125 -0.34 1.57 20.35
N ILE A 126 -0.02 2.82 20.63
CA ILE A 126 -0.30 3.97 19.78
C ILE A 126 1.05 4.54 19.35
N VAL A 127 1.44 4.30 18.11
CA VAL A 127 2.74 4.70 17.57
C VAL A 127 2.55 5.90 16.65
N THR A 128 3.25 6.99 16.94
CA THR A 128 3.28 8.20 16.11
C THR A 128 4.65 8.30 15.45
N ASN A 129 4.72 8.15 14.12
CA ASN A 129 5.91 8.54 13.37
C ASN A 129 6.05 10.06 13.44
N THR A 130 7.15 10.53 14.00
CA THR A 130 7.46 11.94 14.22
C THR A 130 8.50 12.49 13.25
N ASP A 131 8.92 11.70 12.25
CA ASP A 131 9.74 12.19 11.14
C ASP A 131 8.94 13.08 10.18
N ASP A 132 9.62 14.09 9.62
CA ASP A 132 9.09 15.00 8.61
C ASP A 132 9.62 14.71 7.19
N ILE A 133 10.45 13.69 7.05
CA ILE A 133 11.02 13.23 5.78
C ILE A 133 9.97 12.42 5.01
N SER A 134 9.65 12.85 3.78
CA SER A 134 8.78 12.10 2.86
C SER A 134 9.35 10.71 2.58
N ASP A 135 8.47 9.72 2.42
CA ASP A 135 8.81 8.30 2.21
C ASP A 135 9.61 7.63 3.34
N LEU A 136 9.75 8.28 4.51
CA LEU A 136 10.35 7.66 5.69
C LEU A 136 9.30 6.93 6.52
N ALA A 137 8.86 5.78 6.01
CA ALA A 137 7.91 4.91 6.69
C ALA A 137 8.58 4.08 7.79
N HIS A 138 7.89 3.94 8.93
CA HIS A 138 8.28 3.05 10.01
C HIS A 138 7.29 1.90 10.12
N GLY A 139 7.74 0.79 10.69
CA GLY A 139 6.88 -0.31 11.12
C GLY A 139 6.98 -0.53 12.62
N PHE A 140 5.93 -1.07 13.22
CA PHE A 140 5.94 -1.56 14.60
C PHE A 140 5.58 -3.03 14.60
N ALA A 141 6.38 -3.87 15.25
CA ALA A 141 6.11 -5.30 15.34
C ALA A 141 6.39 -5.86 16.73
N ILE A 142 5.56 -6.80 17.17
CA ILE A 142 5.77 -7.58 18.39
C ILE A 142 6.04 -9.02 17.98
N SER A 143 7.29 -9.44 18.14
CA SER A 143 7.73 -10.80 17.79
C SER A 143 6.91 -11.86 18.51
N ASN A 144 6.53 -12.92 17.80
CA ASN A 144 5.71 -14.05 18.28
C ASN A 144 4.22 -13.76 18.56
N TYR A 145 3.75 -12.52 18.38
CA TYR A 145 2.34 -12.17 18.60
C TYR A 145 1.55 -11.92 17.30
N ASN A 146 2.21 -12.01 16.13
CA ASN A 146 1.60 -11.69 14.83
C ASN A 146 0.98 -10.27 14.80
N ILE A 147 1.64 -9.34 15.47
CA ILE A 147 1.28 -7.92 15.48
C ILE A 147 2.34 -7.19 14.67
N GLN A 148 1.91 -6.61 13.55
CA GLN A 148 2.71 -5.73 12.72
C GLN A 148 1.81 -4.67 12.08
N MET A 149 2.28 -3.42 12.02
CA MET A 149 1.61 -2.31 11.36
C MET A 149 2.62 -1.32 10.80
#